data_AF-A0A8T4PCR6-F1
#
_entry.id   AF-A0A8T4PCR6-F1
#
_cell.length_a   1.000
_cell.length_b   1.000
_cell.length_c   1.000
_cell.angle_alpha   90.00
_cell.angle_beta   90.00
_cell.angle_gamma   90.00
#
_symmetry.space_group_name_H-M   'P 1'
#
loop_
_entity.id
_entity.type
_entity.pdbx_description
1 polymer ?
#
loop_
_entity_poly.entity_id
_entity_poly.type
_entity_poly.pdbx_seq_one_letter_code
_entity_poly.pdbx_strand_id
1 'polypeptide(L)'
;MAGFDVKAQIKMKKSKSQITMLMIVGLVLFIIVSLVLYLAKSSVKKQSQQATKKSQETAIELQPIREFVDKCLDKTAKDAVVLLGKQGGYIYASQGGTLIDYAKTHEGLFFIRHENLNVAYNIMPPKFPAPPYASDVPDYPWKTFPYETEISNAEIYEGFFGTSNLPPLNSSEGPNSMQAQIEAFVNRNMAKCLDFSIFREQGIEVEPKEANTSVIIGVGGVSVKAKMPIAINNPSSNEFLEISDFSATLDIRLRELHLFVRDLIGEDIKNIKFDIGNANNSQNSFRVKTARDIFSKDDLVTVTDEKSLVYGSLYEYKFSRRNRAPALHYIRPHAFTFPQGYKINETDLLQNKQLKAYDPDEDNYTFTIFDSELGKDAAEFPETLVSPQMRFRVEVSDGKLRDYQILTVNRE
;
A
#
# COMPACT_ATOMS: atom_id res chain seq x y z
N MET A 1 59.23 6.32 -28.53
CA MET A 1 59.86 7.58 -28.09
C MET A 1 60.49 7.35 -26.74
N ALA A 2 61.69 7.90 -26.59
CA ALA A 2 62.73 7.49 -25.66
C ALA A 2 62.48 7.95 -24.22
N GLY A 3 63.15 7.26 -23.29
CA GLY A 3 63.06 7.46 -21.84
C GLY A 3 63.74 8.73 -21.32
N PHE A 4 63.54 8.98 -20.03
CA PHE A 4 64.52 9.63 -19.15
C PHE A 4 64.24 9.22 -17.71
N ASP A 5 65.11 8.36 -17.17
CA ASP A 5 65.14 7.91 -15.78
C ASP A 5 66.17 8.80 -15.05
N VAL A 6 65.73 9.53 -14.01
CA VAL A 6 66.61 10.36 -13.17
C VAL A 6 66.40 9.94 -11.71
N LYS A 7 67.30 9.09 -11.22
CA LYS A 7 67.44 8.79 -9.79
C LYS A 7 68.38 9.80 -9.13
N ALA A 8 67.82 10.75 -8.39
CA ALA A 8 68.57 11.60 -7.46
C ALA A 8 68.63 10.94 -6.07
N GLN A 9 69.82 10.54 -5.63
CA GLN A 9 70.04 10.09 -4.25
C GLN A 9 70.42 11.27 -3.36
N ILE A 10 69.52 11.67 -2.46
CA ILE A 10 69.80 12.65 -1.40
C ILE A 10 70.23 11.90 -0.14
N LYS A 11 71.49 12.07 0.25
CA LYS A 11 72.10 11.45 1.44
C LYS A 11 71.88 12.36 2.66
N MET A 12 70.86 12.09 3.47
CA MET A 12 70.60 12.84 4.72
C MET A 12 71.52 12.37 5.86
N LYS A 13 72.29 13.31 6.41
CA LYS A 13 73.17 13.15 7.58
C LYS A 13 72.32 13.16 8.86
N LYS A 14 72.20 12.00 9.52
CA LYS A 14 71.38 11.77 10.72
C LYS A 14 72.05 12.33 11.98
N SER A 15 71.64 13.51 12.45
CA SER A 15 72.06 14.06 13.75
C SER A 15 71.15 13.50 14.86
N LYS A 16 71.72 12.68 15.77
CA LYS A 16 70.96 12.00 16.84
C LYS A 16 70.60 12.89 18.05
N SER A 17 70.59 14.22 17.90
CA SER A 17 70.33 15.18 18.99
C SER A 17 69.19 16.17 18.69
N GLN A 18 68.25 15.81 17.81
CA GLN A 18 67.04 16.62 17.55
C GLN A 18 65.73 15.92 17.96
N ILE A 19 65.77 14.61 18.17
CA ILE A 19 64.58 13.81 18.51
C ILE A 19 64.06 14.16 19.92
N THR A 20 64.96 14.39 20.87
CA THR A 20 64.59 14.76 22.25
C THR A 20 63.87 16.10 22.30
N MET A 21 64.24 17.04 21.43
CA MET A 21 63.64 18.38 21.41
C MET A 21 62.21 18.32 20.82
N LEU A 22 62.00 17.54 19.77
CA LEU A 22 60.66 17.29 19.22
C LEU A 22 59.74 16.54 20.20
N MET A 23 60.29 15.61 20.98
CA MET A 23 59.52 14.87 22.00
C MET A 23 59.05 15.78 23.15
N ILE A 24 59.92 16.69 23.62
CA ILE A 24 59.57 17.66 24.67
C ILE A 24 58.51 18.64 24.17
N VAL A 25 58.66 19.17 22.95
CA VAL A 25 57.68 20.10 22.36
C VAL A 25 56.32 19.42 22.17
N GLY A 26 56.30 18.16 21.71
CA GLY A 26 55.05 17.39 21.57
C GLY A 26 54.32 17.18 22.90
N LEU A 27 55.06 16.89 23.97
CA LEU A 27 54.49 16.71 25.31
C LEU A 27 53.89 18.02 25.86
N VAL A 28 54.60 19.13 25.70
CA VAL A 28 54.12 20.45 26.15
C VAL A 28 52.84 20.83 25.40
N LEU A 29 52.79 20.61 24.09
CA LEU A 29 51.63 20.92 23.26
C LEU A 29 50.42 20.05 23.64
N PHE A 30 50.64 18.78 23.96
CA PHE A 30 49.60 17.87 24.44
C PHE A 30 48.99 18.31 25.78
N ILE A 31 49.83 18.77 26.72
CA ILE A 31 49.37 19.28 28.03
C ILE A 31 48.52 20.54 27.83
N ILE A 32 48.93 21.45 26.96
CA ILE A 32 48.18 22.69 26.67
C ILE A 32 46.80 22.36 26.07
N VAL A 33 46.72 21.50 25.07
CA VAL A 33 45.45 21.10 24.44
C VAL A 33 44.53 20.41 25.45
N SER A 34 45.08 19.51 26.27
CA SER A 34 44.33 18.80 27.31
C SER A 34 43.77 19.76 28.36
N LEU A 35 44.57 20.76 28.78
CA LEU A 35 44.15 21.79 29.73
C LEU A 35 43.04 22.68 29.13
N VAL A 36 43.17 23.09 27.87
CA VAL A 36 42.15 23.90 27.19
C VAL A 36 40.83 23.12 27.07
N LEU A 37 40.87 21.84 26.68
CA LEU A 37 39.68 20.99 26.61
C LEU A 37 39.05 20.76 27.99
N TYR A 38 39.87 20.63 29.05
CA TYR A 38 39.40 20.51 30.43
C TYR A 38 38.70 21.79 30.92
N LEU A 39 39.30 22.95 30.68
CA LEU A 39 38.73 24.25 31.04
C LEU A 39 37.47 24.56 30.21
N ALA A 40 37.45 24.22 28.93
CA ALA A 40 36.26 24.35 28.09
C ALA A 40 35.10 23.47 28.60
N LYS A 41 35.37 22.21 28.99
CA LYS A 41 34.35 21.34 29.62
C LYS A 41 33.85 21.88 30.97
N SER A 42 34.71 22.49 31.77
CA SER A 42 34.36 23.06 33.08
C SER A 42 33.38 24.24 32.96
N SER A 43 33.61 25.15 32.01
CA SER A 43 32.76 26.33 31.80
C SER A 43 31.39 25.98 31.21
N VAL A 44 31.33 25.00 30.29
CA VAL A 44 30.06 24.51 29.73
C VAL A 44 29.17 23.86 30.80
N LYS A 45 29.77 23.15 31.77
CA LYS A 45 29.02 22.48 32.85
C LYS A 45 28.39 23.47 33.84
N LYS A 46 29.05 24.61 34.13
CA LYS A 46 28.51 25.62 35.06
C LYS A 46 27.35 26.43 34.48
N GLN A 47 27.40 26.81 33.20
CA GLN A 47 26.29 27.50 32.54
C GLN A 47 25.08 26.58 32.31
N SER A 48 25.33 25.31 32.00
CA SER A 48 24.27 24.30 31.85
C SER A 48 23.55 24.00 33.17
N GLN A 49 24.27 23.92 34.29
CA GLN A 49 23.67 23.67 35.63
C GLN A 49 22.88 24.86 36.18
N GLN A 50 23.21 26.09 35.80
CA GLN A 50 22.49 27.28 36.24
C GLN A 50 21.20 27.50 35.44
N ALA A 51 21.17 27.09 34.17
CA ALA A 51 19.94 27.00 33.37
C ALA A 51 19.00 25.86 33.84
N THR A 52 19.55 24.76 34.40
CA THR A 52 18.74 23.66 34.99
C THR A 52 18.25 23.96 36.40
N LYS A 53 19.01 24.69 37.23
CA LYS A 53 18.54 25.08 38.58
C LYS A 53 17.42 26.12 38.54
N LYS A 54 17.43 27.05 37.58
CA LYS A 54 16.36 28.04 37.42
C LYS A 54 15.06 27.46 36.81
N SER A 55 15.11 26.21 36.33
CA SER A 55 13.94 25.45 35.85
C SER A 55 13.48 24.38 36.84
N GLN A 56 14.15 24.24 38.00
CA GLN A 56 13.75 23.34 39.10
C GLN A 56 13.00 24.06 40.25
N GLU A 57 12.84 25.39 40.18
CA GLU A 57 12.10 26.18 41.18
C GLU A 57 10.70 26.62 40.72
N THR A 58 10.25 26.23 39.53
CA THR A 58 8.86 26.43 39.11
C THR A 58 7.97 25.35 39.74
N ALA A 59 6.96 25.77 40.51
CA ALA A 59 6.05 24.89 41.24
C ALA A 59 5.09 24.10 40.32
N ILE A 60 5.00 24.45 39.04
CA ILE A 60 4.24 23.70 38.06
C ILE A 60 5.03 22.46 37.62
N GLU A 61 4.64 21.28 38.12
CA GLU A 61 5.04 20.02 37.52
C GLU A 61 4.42 19.90 36.12
N LEU A 62 5.25 19.94 35.07
CA LEU A 62 4.80 19.89 33.67
C LEU A 62 4.51 18.49 33.16
N GLN A 63 5.05 17.51 33.88
CA GLN A 63 5.00 16.12 33.50
C GLN A 63 3.56 15.63 33.31
N PRO A 64 2.57 15.96 34.17
CA PRO A 64 1.18 15.54 33.96
C PRO A 64 0.54 16.08 32.68
N ILE A 65 0.76 17.36 32.34
CA ILE A 65 0.21 17.97 31.11
C ILE A 65 0.87 17.34 29.89
N ARG A 66 2.19 17.15 29.92
CA ARG A 66 2.93 16.51 28.83
C ARG A 66 2.48 15.08 28.60
N GLU A 67 2.41 14.28 29.66
CA GLU A 67 1.95 12.89 29.58
C GLU A 67 0.50 12.78 29.11
N PHE A 68 -0.36 13.72 29.50
CA PHE A 68 -1.74 13.79 29.00
C PHE A 68 -1.77 14.01 27.49
N VAL A 69 -0.99 14.97 26.97
CA VAL A 69 -0.93 15.26 25.53
C VAL A 69 -0.26 14.11 24.76
N ASP A 70 0.82 13.52 25.28
CA ASP A 70 1.49 12.37 24.66
C ASP A 70 0.56 11.15 24.60
N LYS A 71 -0.23 10.86 25.65
CA LYS A 71 -1.27 9.82 25.63
C LYS A 71 -2.36 10.11 24.61
N CYS A 72 -2.76 11.38 24.49
CA CYS A 72 -3.75 11.78 23.51
C CYS A 72 -3.24 11.61 22.06
N LEU A 73 -1.97 11.97 21.82
CA LEU A 73 -1.30 11.76 20.55
C LEU A 73 -1.17 10.27 20.22
N ASP A 74 -0.74 9.44 21.18
CA ASP A 74 -0.66 7.97 21.02
C ASP A 74 -2.03 7.38 20.67
N LYS A 75 -3.09 7.76 21.38
CA LYS A 75 -4.44 7.31 21.08
C LYS A 75 -4.86 7.72 19.67
N THR A 76 -4.70 8.99 19.31
CA THR A 76 -5.12 9.50 18.00
C THR A 76 -4.33 8.85 16.86
N ALA A 77 -3.04 8.60 17.06
CA ALA A 77 -2.20 7.89 16.10
C ALA A 77 -2.65 6.43 15.92
N LYS A 78 -2.97 5.72 17.01
CA LYS A 78 -3.54 4.36 16.97
C LYS A 78 -4.87 4.31 16.24
N ASP A 79 -5.77 5.25 16.52
CA ASP A 79 -7.05 5.37 15.82
C ASP A 79 -6.85 5.56 14.31
N ALA A 80 -5.88 6.41 13.92
CA ALA A 80 -5.55 6.67 12.52
C ALA A 80 -5.11 5.40 11.78
N VAL A 81 -4.14 4.65 12.34
CA VAL A 81 -3.59 3.47 11.67
C VAL A 81 -4.59 2.32 11.62
N VAL A 82 -5.45 2.17 12.64
CA VAL A 82 -6.53 1.16 12.65
C VAL A 82 -7.56 1.49 11.59
N LEU A 83 -8.00 2.75 11.51
CA LEU A 83 -8.97 3.17 10.51
C LEU A 83 -8.42 3.02 9.09
N LEU A 84 -7.16 3.43 8.89
CA LEU A 84 -6.45 3.30 7.62
C LEU A 84 -6.34 1.83 7.18
N GLY A 85 -5.97 0.93 8.10
CA GLY A 85 -5.88 -0.50 7.84
C GLY A 85 -7.23 -1.10 7.46
N LYS A 86 -8.30 -0.73 8.16
CA LYS A 86 -9.66 -1.26 7.90
C LYS A 86 -10.31 -0.77 6.59
N GLN A 87 -9.75 0.24 5.94
CA GLN A 87 -10.36 0.90 4.77
C GLN A 87 -9.49 0.85 3.50
N GLY A 88 -8.62 -0.16 3.39
CA GLY A 88 -7.79 -0.35 2.18
C GLY A 88 -6.72 0.72 2.02
N GLY A 89 -6.18 1.23 3.14
CA GLY A 89 -5.13 2.24 3.14
C GLY A 89 -5.61 3.67 3.03
N TYR A 90 -6.92 3.91 3.04
CA TYR A 90 -7.49 5.25 2.91
C TYR A 90 -8.29 5.67 4.14
N ILE A 91 -8.18 6.96 4.49
CA ILE A 91 -9.03 7.63 5.47
C ILE A 91 -9.81 8.71 4.71
N TYR A 92 -11.12 8.70 4.85
CA TYR A 92 -12.01 9.64 4.16
C TYR A 92 -12.02 11.02 4.84
N ALA A 93 -12.35 12.06 4.09
CA ALA A 93 -12.29 13.45 4.53
C ALA A 93 -13.19 13.73 5.74
N SER A 94 -14.41 13.17 5.77
CA SER A 94 -15.33 13.25 6.91
C SER A 94 -14.76 12.62 8.19
N GLN A 95 -13.82 11.70 8.07
CA GLN A 95 -13.14 11.05 9.19
C GLN A 95 -11.84 11.77 9.58
N GLY A 96 -11.42 12.78 8.81
CA GLY A 96 -10.20 13.54 9.02
C GLY A 96 -9.03 13.12 8.12
N GLY A 97 -9.23 12.23 7.15
CA GLY A 97 -8.21 11.86 6.16
C GLY A 97 -8.20 12.74 4.90
N THR A 98 -7.42 12.37 3.89
CA THR A 98 -7.25 13.21 2.69
C THR A 98 -8.08 12.74 1.49
N LEU A 99 -8.63 11.52 1.53
CA LEU A 99 -9.47 11.00 0.45
C LEU A 99 -10.87 11.62 0.51
N ILE A 100 -11.44 12.00 -0.64
CA ILE A 100 -12.80 12.53 -0.70
C ILE A 100 -13.84 11.52 -0.22
N ASP A 101 -14.91 11.99 0.40
CA ASP A 101 -16.05 11.13 0.75
C ASP A 101 -16.84 10.73 -0.49
N TYR A 102 -16.90 9.44 -0.79
CA TYR A 102 -17.73 8.94 -1.87
C TYR A 102 -19.20 8.83 -1.42
N ALA A 103 -20.13 9.24 -2.30
CA ALA A 103 -21.55 8.96 -2.12
C ALA A 103 -21.83 7.45 -2.11
N LYS A 104 -22.93 7.04 -1.46
CA LYS A 104 -23.37 5.63 -1.40
C LYS A 104 -23.56 4.98 -2.77
N THR A 105 -23.92 5.77 -3.78
CA THR A 105 -24.09 5.31 -5.18
C THR A 105 -22.78 4.87 -5.84
N HIS A 106 -21.62 5.12 -5.21
CA HIS A 106 -20.33 4.67 -5.70
C HIS A 106 -19.83 3.36 -5.05
N GLU A 107 -20.66 2.74 -4.19
CA GLU A 107 -20.43 1.36 -3.77
C GLU A 107 -20.45 0.43 -5.00
N GLY A 108 -19.49 -0.47 -5.12
CA GLY A 108 -19.30 -1.23 -6.37
C GLY A 108 -18.38 -0.56 -7.40
N LEU A 109 -18.01 0.71 -7.19
CA LEU A 109 -17.14 1.48 -8.10
C LEU A 109 -15.79 1.83 -7.47
N PHE A 110 -15.80 2.37 -6.24
CA PHE A 110 -14.58 2.80 -5.53
C PHE A 110 -14.36 2.09 -4.19
N PHE A 111 -15.41 1.54 -3.60
CA PHE A 111 -15.37 0.84 -2.33
C PHE A 111 -16.52 -0.17 -2.22
N ILE A 112 -16.45 -1.02 -1.21
CA ILE A 112 -17.59 -1.79 -0.67
C ILE A 112 -17.80 -1.47 0.80
N ARG A 113 -19.03 -1.51 1.28
CA ARG A 113 -19.32 -1.26 2.70
C ARG A 113 -19.15 -2.55 3.50
N HIS A 114 -18.28 -2.52 4.50
CA HIS A 114 -18.06 -3.64 5.42
C HIS A 114 -17.86 -3.11 6.84
N GLU A 115 -18.56 -3.68 7.83
CA GLU A 115 -18.50 -3.24 9.24
C GLU A 115 -18.74 -1.73 9.44
N ASN A 116 -19.64 -1.13 8.64
CA ASN A 116 -19.91 0.32 8.58
C ASN A 116 -18.76 1.21 8.10
N LEU A 117 -17.72 0.61 7.53
CA LEU A 117 -16.60 1.31 6.90
C LEU A 117 -16.68 1.12 5.39
N ASN A 118 -16.16 2.10 4.65
CA ASN A 118 -16.01 2.01 3.22
C ASN A 118 -14.62 1.42 2.94
N VAL A 119 -14.55 0.18 2.49
CA VAL A 119 -13.28 -0.50 2.19
C VAL A 119 -12.95 -0.26 0.73
N ALA A 120 -11.85 0.44 0.46
CA ALA A 120 -11.47 0.82 -0.89
C ALA A 120 -11.05 -0.39 -1.74
N TYR A 121 -11.38 -0.37 -3.03
CA TYR A 121 -10.78 -1.31 -3.97
C TYR A 121 -9.30 -1.01 -4.13
N ASN A 122 -8.46 -1.99 -3.84
CA ASN A 122 -7.02 -1.94 -4.11
C ASN A 122 -6.65 -2.76 -5.34
N ILE A 123 -7.55 -3.64 -5.80
CA ILE A 123 -7.48 -4.37 -7.06
C ILE A 123 -8.74 -4.05 -7.86
N MET A 124 -8.56 -3.61 -9.10
CA MET A 124 -9.66 -3.26 -10.00
C MET A 124 -9.42 -3.81 -11.40
N PRO A 125 -10.48 -3.96 -12.22
CA PRO A 125 -10.34 -4.24 -13.65
C PRO A 125 -9.41 -3.23 -14.35
N PRO A 126 -8.73 -3.64 -15.43
CA PRO A 126 -7.96 -2.72 -16.25
C PRO A 126 -8.86 -1.62 -16.81
N LYS A 127 -8.43 -0.36 -16.75
CA LYS A 127 -9.21 0.79 -17.23
C LYS A 127 -8.94 1.14 -18.69
N PHE A 128 -7.75 0.81 -19.16
CA PHE A 128 -7.26 1.23 -20.46
C PHE A 128 -6.50 0.07 -21.11
N PRO A 129 -6.62 -0.10 -22.44
CA PRO A 129 -5.80 -1.07 -23.15
C PRO A 129 -4.34 -0.66 -23.08
N ALA A 130 -3.46 -1.64 -22.92
CA ALA A 130 -2.01 -1.46 -22.87
C ALA A 130 -1.40 -2.51 -23.80
N PRO A 131 -1.18 -2.20 -25.10
CA PRO A 131 -0.75 -3.19 -26.07
C PRO A 131 0.44 -4.03 -25.57
N PRO A 132 0.38 -5.37 -25.67
CA PRO A 132 -0.62 -6.17 -26.41
C PRO A 132 -1.92 -6.48 -25.63
N TYR A 133 -2.10 -5.98 -24.41
CA TYR A 133 -3.23 -6.27 -23.54
C TYR A 133 -4.46 -5.41 -23.84
N ALA A 134 -5.64 -6.00 -23.71
CA ALA A 134 -6.93 -5.32 -23.81
C ALA A 134 -7.61 -5.26 -22.44
N SER A 135 -8.37 -4.18 -22.21
CA SER A 135 -9.21 -4.01 -21.03
C SER A 135 -10.63 -4.52 -21.22
N ASP A 136 -11.06 -4.65 -22.48
CA ASP A 136 -12.46 -4.85 -22.85
C ASP A 136 -12.66 -6.20 -23.54
N VAL A 137 -13.75 -6.85 -23.18
CA VAL A 137 -14.27 -8.07 -23.81
C VAL A 137 -14.73 -7.73 -25.23
N PRO A 138 -14.47 -8.56 -26.25
CA PRO A 138 -13.98 -9.95 -26.18
C PRO A 138 -12.47 -10.15 -26.20
N ASP A 139 -11.69 -9.06 -26.25
CA ASP A 139 -10.24 -9.18 -26.39
C ASP A 139 -9.52 -9.24 -25.03
N TYR A 140 -10.24 -9.23 -23.91
CA TYR A 140 -9.65 -9.34 -22.57
C TYR A 140 -9.15 -10.77 -22.31
N PRO A 141 -7.94 -10.97 -21.77
CA PRO A 141 -6.89 -9.99 -21.45
C PRO A 141 -6.03 -9.60 -22.67
N TRP A 142 -6.01 -10.42 -23.72
CA TRP A 142 -5.57 -10.09 -25.08
C TRP A 142 -6.26 -11.07 -26.04
N LYS A 143 -6.43 -10.66 -27.31
CA LYS A 143 -7.22 -11.37 -28.34
C LYS A 143 -6.97 -12.89 -28.45
N THR A 144 -5.74 -13.34 -28.22
CA THR A 144 -5.32 -14.74 -28.41
C THR A 144 -5.04 -15.48 -27.11
N PHE A 145 -5.46 -14.96 -25.96
CA PHE A 145 -5.22 -15.56 -24.63
C PHE A 145 -5.53 -17.07 -24.62
N PRO A 146 -4.69 -17.93 -24.00
CA PRO A 146 -3.41 -17.63 -23.33
C PRO A 146 -2.21 -17.66 -24.29
N TYR A 147 -2.42 -17.66 -25.60
CA TYR A 147 -1.35 -17.79 -26.58
C TYR A 147 -0.81 -16.43 -27.01
N GLU A 148 0.49 -16.36 -27.28
CA GLU A 148 1.14 -15.13 -27.79
C GLU A 148 0.58 -14.69 -29.15
N THR A 149 0.23 -15.66 -30.00
CA THR A 149 -0.29 -15.42 -31.36
C THR A 149 -1.33 -16.48 -31.72
N GLU A 150 -2.03 -16.31 -32.83
CA GLU A 150 -3.02 -17.27 -33.34
C GLU A 150 -2.43 -18.63 -33.77
N ILE A 151 -1.10 -18.74 -33.89
CA ILE A 151 -0.40 -19.98 -34.27
C ILE A 151 0.45 -20.57 -33.15
N SER A 152 0.69 -19.83 -32.07
CA SER A 152 1.53 -20.28 -30.95
C SER A 152 0.83 -21.35 -30.12
N ASN A 153 1.53 -22.40 -29.70
CA ASN A 153 1.01 -23.40 -28.75
C ASN A 153 1.50 -23.17 -27.32
N ALA A 154 2.38 -22.18 -27.10
CA ALA A 154 2.86 -21.84 -25.77
C ALA A 154 1.79 -21.03 -25.03
N GLU A 155 1.40 -21.50 -23.85
CA GLU A 155 0.46 -20.83 -22.98
C GLU A 155 1.21 -19.88 -22.04
N ILE A 156 0.76 -18.63 -21.98
CA ILE A 156 1.28 -17.56 -21.14
C ILE A 156 0.14 -17.13 -20.21
N TYR A 157 0.40 -17.18 -18.91
CA TYR A 157 -0.56 -16.83 -17.87
C TYR A 157 -0.23 -15.52 -17.16
N GLU A 158 0.93 -14.94 -17.49
CA GLU A 158 1.33 -13.63 -17.03
C GLU A 158 0.88 -12.54 -18.01
N GLY A 159 0.34 -11.44 -17.51
CA GLY A 159 -0.25 -10.39 -18.32
C GLY A 159 -0.72 -9.18 -17.51
N PHE A 160 -1.75 -8.51 -18.02
CA PHE A 160 -2.35 -7.33 -17.39
C PHE A 160 -3.83 -7.60 -17.11
N PHE A 161 -4.11 -8.22 -15.97
CA PHE A 161 -5.46 -8.65 -15.59
C PHE A 161 -6.18 -7.60 -14.74
N GLY A 162 -5.47 -6.62 -14.20
CA GLY A 162 -6.03 -5.58 -13.33
C GLY A 162 -5.09 -4.42 -13.07
N THR A 163 -5.56 -3.49 -12.24
CA THR A 163 -4.79 -2.32 -11.78
C THR A 163 -4.76 -2.28 -10.25
N SER A 164 -3.64 -1.79 -9.71
CA SER A 164 -3.53 -1.52 -8.27
C SER A 164 -3.98 -0.10 -7.95
N ASN A 165 -4.78 0.02 -6.90
CA ASN A 165 -5.16 1.29 -6.27
C ASN A 165 -4.69 1.32 -4.80
N LEU A 166 -3.58 0.66 -4.49
CA LEU A 166 -2.91 0.74 -3.20
C LEU A 166 -2.29 2.14 -3.03
N PRO A 167 -2.59 2.90 -1.96
CA PRO A 167 -1.98 4.21 -1.77
C PRO A 167 -0.47 4.08 -1.54
N PRO A 168 0.32 5.09 -1.96
CA PRO A 168 1.74 5.12 -1.65
C PRO A 168 1.98 5.12 -0.14
N LEU A 169 3.15 4.64 0.29
CA LEU A 169 3.46 4.61 1.71
C LEU A 169 3.83 6.02 2.19
N ASN A 170 4.68 6.70 1.42
CA ASN A 170 5.28 7.99 1.77
C ASN A 170 4.68 9.14 0.97
N SER A 171 4.61 10.34 1.56
CA SER A 171 4.11 11.55 0.88
C SER A 171 4.95 11.99 -0.32
N SER A 172 6.21 11.57 -0.38
CA SER A 172 7.09 11.80 -1.55
C SER A 172 6.70 10.99 -2.79
N GLU A 173 5.90 9.93 -2.63
CA GLU A 173 5.52 9.02 -3.72
C GLU A 173 4.18 9.39 -4.37
N GLY A 174 3.39 10.26 -3.74
CA GLY A 174 2.14 10.74 -4.31
C GLY A 174 1.17 11.32 -3.27
N PRO A 175 0.07 11.95 -3.73
CA PRO A 175 -0.99 12.41 -2.86
C PRO A 175 -1.69 11.23 -2.18
N ASN A 176 -2.36 11.49 -1.06
CA ASN A 176 -3.08 10.48 -0.29
C ASN A 176 -2.21 9.29 0.11
N SER A 177 -0.90 9.50 0.33
CA SER A 177 -0.07 8.46 0.92
C SER A 177 -0.56 8.09 2.32
N MET A 178 -0.25 6.88 2.78
CA MET A 178 -0.61 6.46 4.14
C MET A 178 -0.03 7.42 5.19
N GLN A 179 1.21 7.88 4.99
CA GLN A 179 1.83 8.90 5.83
C GLN A 179 1.01 10.20 5.89
N ALA A 180 0.66 10.77 4.73
CA ALA A 180 -0.08 12.04 4.67
C ALA A 180 -1.49 11.93 5.28
N GLN A 181 -2.12 10.76 5.14
CA GLN A 181 -3.43 10.49 5.71
C GLN A 181 -3.39 10.38 7.24
N ILE A 182 -2.36 9.75 7.82
CA ILE A 182 -2.16 9.72 9.28
C ILE A 182 -1.87 11.13 9.80
N GLU A 183 -1.01 11.90 9.13
CA GLU A 183 -0.72 13.30 9.49
C GLU A 183 -2.01 14.15 9.52
N ALA A 184 -2.81 14.08 8.45
CA ALA A 184 -4.08 14.81 8.36
C ALA A 184 -5.08 14.38 9.44
N PHE A 185 -5.19 13.07 9.70
CA PHE A 185 -6.12 12.54 10.71
C PHE A 185 -5.73 13.01 12.11
N VAL A 186 -4.44 12.93 12.47
CA VAL A 186 -3.94 13.37 13.77
C VAL A 186 -4.20 14.87 13.95
N ASN A 187 -3.81 15.71 12.99
CA ASN A 187 -4.02 17.16 13.08
C ASN A 187 -5.48 17.54 13.32
N ARG A 188 -6.44 16.85 12.68
CA ARG A 188 -7.88 17.17 12.77
C ARG A 188 -8.59 16.58 13.98
N ASN A 189 -8.05 15.52 14.58
CA ASN A 189 -8.70 14.81 15.68
C ASN A 189 -8.03 15.02 17.03
N MET A 190 -6.80 15.54 17.07
CA MET A 190 -6.06 15.78 18.31
C MET A 190 -6.83 16.71 19.28
N ALA A 191 -7.45 17.78 18.77
CA ALA A 191 -8.26 18.70 19.59
C ALA A 191 -9.46 18.02 20.28
N LYS A 192 -10.04 16.96 19.70
CA LYS A 192 -11.19 16.24 20.27
C LYS A 192 -10.84 15.44 21.51
N CYS A 193 -9.56 15.13 21.69
CA CYS A 193 -9.05 14.31 22.78
C CYS A 193 -8.35 15.15 23.87
N LEU A 194 -8.07 16.43 23.60
CA LEU A 194 -7.49 17.36 24.54
C LEU A 194 -8.57 18.06 25.36
N ASP A 195 -8.95 17.46 26.49
CA ASP A 195 -9.74 18.12 27.52
C ASP A 195 -8.86 18.52 28.71
N PHE A 196 -8.61 19.82 28.84
CA PHE A 196 -7.81 20.38 29.94
C PHE A 196 -8.66 20.82 31.15
N SER A 197 -9.95 20.46 31.20
CA SER A 197 -10.86 20.81 32.30
C SER A 197 -10.28 20.50 33.69
N ILE A 198 -9.69 19.31 33.86
CA ILE A 198 -9.07 18.86 35.12
C ILE A 198 -7.96 19.81 35.59
N PHE A 199 -7.15 20.36 34.67
CA PHE A 199 -6.10 21.32 35.02
C PHE A 199 -6.69 22.70 35.36
N ARG A 200 -7.76 23.11 34.68
CA ARG A 200 -8.47 24.36 34.99
C ARG A 200 -9.12 24.32 36.37
N GLU A 201 -9.66 23.18 36.78
CA GLU A 201 -10.19 22.95 38.13
C GLU A 201 -9.11 23.08 39.22
N GLN A 202 -7.85 22.82 38.87
CA GLN A 202 -6.69 23.03 39.74
C GLN A 202 -6.15 24.46 39.70
N GLY A 203 -6.83 25.37 38.99
CA GLY A 203 -6.41 26.76 38.81
C GLY A 203 -5.29 26.94 37.80
N ILE A 204 -5.06 25.97 36.90
CA ILE A 204 -4.07 26.06 35.83
C ILE A 204 -4.78 26.38 34.51
N GLU A 205 -4.42 27.51 33.90
CA GLU A 205 -4.91 27.90 32.59
C GLU A 205 -4.06 27.24 31.51
N VAL A 206 -4.71 26.49 30.61
CA VAL A 206 -4.05 25.76 29.52
C VAL A 206 -4.70 26.12 28.20
N GLU A 207 -3.90 26.66 27.29
CA GLU A 207 -4.32 27.14 25.97
C GLU A 207 -3.52 26.43 24.86
N PRO A 208 -4.08 25.37 24.26
CA PRO A 208 -3.46 24.69 23.12
C PRO A 208 -3.63 25.51 21.83
N LYS A 209 -2.58 25.57 21.00
CA LYS A 209 -2.65 26.08 19.61
C LYS A 209 -2.83 24.92 18.62
N GLU A 210 -2.92 25.24 17.32
CA GLU A 210 -3.02 24.24 16.26
C GLU A 210 -1.77 23.33 16.21
N ALA A 211 -2.01 22.03 15.98
CA ALA A 211 -0.97 21.04 15.86
C ALA A 211 -0.44 20.95 14.42
N ASN A 212 0.87 20.79 14.28
CA ASN A 212 1.52 20.39 13.04
C ASN A 212 2.19 19.03 13.23
N THR A 213 1.62 17.99 12.63
CA THR A 213 2.08 16.61 12.76
C THR A 213 2.95 16.20 11.58
N SER A 214 4.04 15.49 11.89
CA SER A 214 4.88 14.76 10.94
C SER A 214 4.91 13.28 11.32
N VAL A 215 4.80 12.40 10.32
CA VAL A 215 4.81 10.95 10.51
C VAL A 215 6.01 10.35 9.79
N ILE A 216 6.71 9.44 10.45
CA ILE A 216 7.80 8.65 9.88
C ILE A 216 7.41 7.18 9.98
N ILE A 217 7.30 6.52 8.84
CA ILE A 217 7.02 5.07 8.76
C ILE A 217 8.35 4.34 8.60
N GLY A 218 8.87 3.82 9.71
CA GLY A 218 10.16 3.13 9.79
C GLY A 218 10.06 1.62 9.54
N VAL A 219 11.20 0.94 9.68
CA VAL A 219 11.28 -0.52 9.76
C VAL A 219 10.88 -0.91 11.17
N GLY A 220 9.73 -1.58 11.34
CA GLY A 220 9.22 -2.03 12.64
C GLY A 220 8.43 -1.02 13.47
N GLY A 221 8.18 0.21 13.00
CA GLY A 221 7.35 1.14 13.77
C GLY A 221 6.95 2.41 13.03
N VAL A 222 5.93 3.08 13.56
CA VAL A 222 5.45 4.39 13.07
C VAL A 222 5.71 5.42 14.16
N SER A 223 6.54 6.42 13.85
CA SER A 223 6.82 7.54 14.76
C SER A 223 5.99 8.76 14.35
N VAL A 224 5.17 9.25 15.26
CA VAL A 224 4.33 10.44 15.08
C VAL A 224 4.88 11.56 15.96
N LYS A 225 5.27 12.68 15.35
CA LYS A 225 5.72 13.87 16.07
C LYS A 225 4.75 15.00 15.83
N ALA A 226 4.21 15.58 16.89
CA ALA A 226 3.32 16.72 16.81
C ALA A 226 4.00 17.93 17.42
N LYS A 227 4.07 19.02 16.64
CA LYS A 227 4.47 20.33 17.12
C LYS A 227 3.22 21.15 17.38
N MET A 228 2.86 21.30 18.66
CA MET A 228 1.63 21.97 19.09
C MET A 228 1.94 22.85 20.30
N PRO A 229 2.18 24.15 20.14
CA PRO A 229 2.44 25.02 21.29
C PRO A 229 1.26 25.04 22.27
N ILE A 230 1.54 24.82 23.55
CA ILE A 230 0.58 24.90 24.65
C ILE A 230 1.11 25.91 25.64
N ALA A 231 0.37 27.01 25.81
CA ALA A 231 0.64 27.98 26.87
C ALA A 231 0.00 27.50 28.17
N ILE A 232 0.79 27.49 29.23
CA ILE A 232 0.40 27.07 30.58
C ILE A 232 0.67 28.25 31.51
N ASN A 233 -0.38 28.73 32.17
CA ASN A 233 -0.31 29.84 33.11
C ASN A 233 -0.84 29.38 34.47
N ASN A 234 -0.08 29.61 35.54
CA ASN A 234 -0.55 29.41 36.91
C ASN A 234 -0.72 30.78 37.57
N PRO A 235 -1.94 31.32 37.64
CA PRO A 235 -2.21 32.62 38.24
C PRO A 235 -1.77 32.70 39.72
N SER A 236 -1.72 31.58 40.45
CA SER A 236 -1.36 31.56 41.87
C SER A 236 0.14 31.78 42.10
N SER A 237 0.99 31.28 41.21
CA SER A 237 2.45 31.46 41.27
C SER A 237 2.97 32.54 40.31
N ASN A 238 2.12 33.06 39.42
CA ASN A 238 2.48 33.95 38.31
C ASN A 238 3.57 33.33 37.40
N GLU A 239 3.54 32.00 37.26
CA GLU A 239 4.45 31.24 36.40
C GLU A 239 3.80 31.02 35.02
N PHE A 240 4.60 31.27 33.98
CA PHE A 240 4.22 31.04 32.59
C PHE A 240 5.19 30.04 31.96
N LEU A 241 4.63 29.09 31.22
CA LEU A 241 5.42 28.17 30.41
C LEU A 241 4.77 27.87 29.07
N GLU A 242 5.59 27.62 28.06
CA GLU A 242 5.19 27.03 26.80
C GLU A 242 5.89 25.67 26.57
N ILE A 243 5.12 24.65 26.21
CA ILE A 243 5.63 23.36 25.69
C ILE A 243 5.10 23.16 24.27
N SER A 244 5.85 22.51 23.38
CA SER A 244 5.42 22.38 21.98
C SER A 244 5.71 21.04 21.31
N ASP A 245 6.66 20.25 21.78
CA ASP A 245 7.07 19.02 21.10
C ASP A 245 6.53 17.77 21.81
N PHE A 246 5.70 17.02 21.08
CA PHE A 246 5.08 15.76 21.53
C PHE A 246 5.42 14.64 20.56
N SER A 247 5.47 13.42 21.08
CA SER A 247 5.78 12.25 20.25
C SER A 247 5.11 10.99 20.72
N ALA A 248 4.61 10.21 19.77
CA ALA A 248 4.13 8.85 20.00
C ALA A 248 4.83 7.90 19.02
N THR A 249 5.10 6.68 19.49
CA THR A 249 5.66 5.61 18.66
C THR A 249 4.73 4.41 18.73
N LEU A 250 4.30 3.96 17.57
CA LEU A 250 3.50 2.76 17.41
C LEU A 250 4.40 1.61 16.98
N ASP A 251 4.38 0.53 17.75
CA ASP A 251 5.09 -0.71 17.43
C ASP A 251 4.27 -1.56 16.44
N ILE A 252 4.19 -1.07 15.20
CA ILE A 252 3.51 -1.74 14.09
C ILE A 252 4.42 -1.79 12.86
N ARG A 253 4.40 -2.92 12.16
CA ARG A 253 5.21 -3.16 10.95
C ARG A 253 4.53 -2.65 9.68
N LEU A 254 4.03 -1.41 9.71
CA LEU A 254 3.21 -0.85 8.63
C LEU A 254 3.95 -0.82 7.27
N ARG A 255 5.26 -0.55 7.27
CA ARG A 255 6.09 -0.58 6.06
C ARG A 255 6.17 -1.98 5.46
N GLU A 256 6.48 -2.98 6.29
CA GLU A 256 6.60 -4.37 5.87
C GLU A 256 5.26 -4.92 5.39
N LEU A 257 4.17 -4.57 6.08
CA LEU A 257 2.81 -4.91 5.67
C LEU A 257 2.46 -4.28 4.32
N HIS A 258 2.77 -3.00 4.12
CA HIS A 258 2.52 -2.32 2.84
C HIS A 258 3.25 -2.99 1.68
N LEU A 259 4.54 -3.32 1.87
CA LEU A 259 5.33 -4.03 0.86
C LEU A 259 4.74 -5.41 0.57
N PHE A 260 4.35 -6.15 1.61
CA PHE A 260 3.71 -7.44 1.47
C PHE A 260 2.39 -7.35 0.67
N VAL A 261 1.51 -6.40 1.02
CA VAL A 261 0.24 -6.17 0.33
C VAL A 261 0.47 -5.75 -1.13
N ARG A 262 1.46 -4.88 -1.38
CA ARG A 262 1.83 -4.45 -2.74
C ARG A 262 2.27 -5.64 -3.59
N ASP A 263 3.12 -6.50 -3.04
CA ASP A 263 3.63 -7.66 -3.77
C ASP A 263 2.49 -8.69 -3.99
N LEU A 264 1.61 -8.90 -3.00
CA LEU A 264 0.41 -9.74 -3.11
C LEU A 264 -0.53 -9.26 -4.22
N ILE A 265 -0.87 -7.97 -4.24
CA ILE A 265 -1.65 -7.34 -5.31
C ILE A 265 -0.93 -7.45 -6.64
N GLY A 266 0.40 -7.30 -6.64
CA GLY A 266 1.24 -7.40 -7.83
C GLY A 266 1.14 -8.75 -8.52
N GLU A 267 1.13 -9.85 -7.77
CA GLU A 267 0.94 -11.19 -8.32
C GLU A 267 -0.48 -11.40 -8.85
N ASP A 268 -1.49 -10.97 -8.10
CA ASP A 268 -2.91 -11.10 -8.47
C ASP A 268 -3.26 -10.39 -9.79
N ILE A 269 -2.74 -9.19 -10.00
CA ILE A 269 -3.02 -8.44 -11.25
C ILE A 269 -2.17 -8.90 -12.44
N LYS A 270 -1.10 -9.67 -12.19
CA LYS A 270 -0.16 -10.11 -13.23
C LYS A 270 -0.32 -11.55 -13.64
N ASN A 271 -0.84 -12.43 -12.79
CA ASN A 271 -0.91 -13.85 -13.06
C ASN A 271 -2.34 -14.36 -12.84
N ILE A 272 -3.04 -14.72 -13.90
CA ILE A 272 -4.44 -15.17 -13.83
C ILE A 272 -4.64 -16.50 -13.09
N LYS A 273 -3.55 -17.24 -12.82
CA LYS A 273 -3.60 -18.47 -12.01
C LYS A 273 -3.30 -18.23 -10.53
N PHE A 274 -2.97 -16.99 -10.15
CA PHE A 274 -2.65 -16.66 -8.78
C PHE A 274 -3.92 -16.63 -7.94
N ASP A 275 -4.08 -17.61 -7.05
CA ASP A 275 -5.16 -17.59 -6.05
C ASP A 275 -4.72 -16.78 -4.84
N ILE A 276 -5.24 -15.56 -4.69
CA ILE A 276 -4.92 -14.67 -3.56
C ILE A 276 -5.32 -15.26 -2.20
N GLY A 277 -6.35 -16.11 -2.18
CA GLY A 277 -6.86 -16.79 -0.98
C GLY A 277 -6.02 -17.99 -0.54
N ASN A 278 -5.02 -18.40 -1.32
CA ASN A 278 -4.18 -19.55 -0.99
C ASN A 278 -3.40 -19.32 0.30
N ALA A 279 -3.49 -20.28 1.24
CA ALA A 279 -2.81 -20.21 2.53
C ALA A 279 -1.28 -20.05 2.40
N ASN A 280 -0.68 -20.56 1.32
CA ASN A 280 0.77 -20.43 1.06
C ASN A 280 1.22 -18.98 0.80
N ASN A 281 0.29 -18.08 0.49
CA ASN A 281 0.58 -16.65 0.37
C ASN A 281 0.86 -16.01 1.74
N SER A 282 0.49 -16.68 2.84
CA SER A 282 0.78 -16.22 4.21
C SER A 282 2.24 -16.48 4.57
N GLN A 283 3.01 -15.41 4.72
CA GLN A 283 4.44 -15.47 5.02
C GLN A 283 4.86 -14.31 5.94
N ASN A 284 6.03 -14.42 6.58
CA ASN A 284 6.59 -13.35 7.42
C ASN A 284 5.68 -12.86 8.56
N SER A 285 4.84 -13.77 9.08
CA SER A 285 3.80 -13.50 10.09
C SER A 285 2.68 -12.57 9.59
N PHE A 286 2.47 -12.52 8.28
CA PHE A 286 1.28 -11.96 7.66
C PHE A 286 0.36 -13.12 7.23
N ARG A 287 -0.88 -13.08 7.69
CA ARG A 287 -1.90 -14.07 7.35
C ARG A 287 -2.90 -13.47 6.38
N VAL A 288 -3.10 -14.11 5.23
CA VAL A 288 -4.07 -13.68 4.22
C VAL A 288 -5.36 -14.49 4.38
N LYS A 289 -6.50 -13.81 4.32
CA LYS A 289 -7.82 -14.42 4.24
C LYS A 289 -8.66 -13.69 3.20
N THR A 290 -9.40 -14.43 2.40
CA THR A 290 -10.34 -13.85 1.44
C THR A 290 -11.76 -14.27 1.81
N ALA A 291 -12.65 -13.30 1.97
CA ALA A 291 -14.08 -13.52 2.00
C ALA A 291 -14.62 -13.28 0.58
N ARG A 292 -15.10 -14.34 -0.05
CA ARG A 292 -15.58 -14.33 -1.43
C ARG A 292 -16.97 -13.73 -1.55
N ASP A 293 -17.29 -13.14 -2.71
CA ASP A 293 -18.65 -12.77 -3.11
C ASP A 293 -19.38 -11.83 -2.13
N ILE A 294 -18.65 -10.95 -1.42
CA ILE A 294 -19.27 -10.10 -0.40
C ILE A 294 -20.12 -8.97 -0.98
N PHE A 295 -19.88 -8.59 -2.24
CA PHE A 295 -20.69 -7.63 -2.97
C PHE A 295 -20.67 -7.91 -4.48
N SER A 296 -21.71 -8.53 -5.03
CA SER A 296 -21.85 -8.71 -6.49
C SER A 296 -20.60 -9.32 -7.17
N LYS A 297 -20.04 -10.40 -6.62
CA LYS A 297 -18.77 -11.05 -7.04
C LYS A 297 -17.48 -10.33 -6.63
N ASP A 298 -17.57 -9.23 -5.90
CA ASP A 298 -16.39 -8.59 -5.31
C ASP A 298 -15.98 -9.27 -4.00
N ASP A 299 -14.67 -9.32 -3.77
CA ASP A 299 -14.06 -9.98 -2.62
C ASP A 299 -13.53 -8.99 -1.59
N LEU A 300 -13.45 -9.45 -0.34
CA LEU A 300 -12.71 -8.79 0.73
C LEU A 300 -11.46 -9.58 1.08
N VAL A 301 -10.31 -8.94 0.94
CA VAL A 301 -9.02 -9.50 1.35
C VAL A 301 -8.62 -8.88 2.68
N THR A 302 -8.34 -9.71 3.68
CA THR A 302 -7.83 -9.32 4.99
C THR A 302 -6.43 -9.86 5.17
N VAL A 303 -5.48 -8.96 5.42
CA VAL A 303 -4.11 -9.29 5.80
C VAL A 303 -3.91 -8.95 7.27
N THR A 304 -3.67 -9.97 8.09
CA THR A 304 -3.43 -9.81 9.53
C THR A 304 -1.94 -9.88 9.81
N ASP A 305 -1.39 -8.87 10.49
CA ASP A 305 -0.04 -8.91 11.05
C ASP A 305 -0.07 -9.55 12.44
N GLU A 306 0.47 -10.76 12.56
CA GLU A 306 0.47 -11.54 13.81
C GLU A 306 1.47 -11.04 14.87
N LYS A 307 2.35 -10.09 14.52
CA LYS A 307 3.35 -9.51 15.41
C LYS A 307 3.01 -8.08 15.85
N SER A 308 2.09 -7.41 15.17
CA SER A 308 1.69 -6.03 15.48
C SER A 308 0.40 -6.02 16.27
N LEU A 309 0.39 -5.35 17.43
CA LEU A 309 -0.79 -5.19 18.29
C LEU A 309 -1.18 -3.72 18.40
N VAL A 310 -2.46 -3.43 18.16
CA VAL A 310 -3.05 -2.12 18.42
C VAL A 310 -4.26 -2.30 19.33
N TYR A 311 -4.27 -1.61 20.47
CA TYR A 311 -5.25 -1.83 21.55
C TYR A 311 -5.36 -3.29 22.00
N GLY A 312 -4.25 -4.03 21.99
CA GLY A 312 -4.21 -5.44 22.38
C GLY A 312 -4.82 -6.41 21.34
N SER A 313 -5.26 -5.91 20.18
CA SER A 313 -5.75 -6.73 19.06
C SER A 313 -4.72 -6.77 17.93
N LEU A 314 -4.68 -7.87 17.18
CA LEU A 314 -3.83 -7.98 16.00
C LEU A 314 -4.17 -6.90 14.98
N TYR A 315 -3.13 -6.32 14.35
CA TYR A 315 -3.33 -5.31 13.31
C TYR A 315 -3.81 -5.96 12.01
N GLU A 316 -4.87 -5.40 11.43
CA GLU A 316 -5.47 -5.88 10.19
C GLU A 316 -5.46 -4.79 9.11
N TYR A 317 -5.12 -5.22 7.90
CA TYR A 317 -5.28 -4.44 6.68
C TYR A 317 -6.31 -5.11 5.79
N LYS A 318 -7.45 -4.46 5.57
CA LYS A 318 -8.56 -4.95 4.77
C LYS A 318 -8.64 -4.14 3.48
N PHE A 319 -8.70 -4.79 2.33
CA PHE A 319 -8.95 -4.14 1.05
C PHE A 319 -9.90 -4.96 0.20
N SER A 320 -10.51 -4.29 -0.77
CA SER A 320 -11.47 -4.93 -1.68
C SER A 320 -10.84 -5.25 -3.01
N ARG A 321 -11.29 -6.34 -3.62
CA ARG A 321 -10.96 -6.74 -4.98
C ARG A 321 -12.22 -6.76 -5.81
N ARG A 322 -12.26 -5.94 -6.87
CA ARG A 322 -13.43 -5.80 -7.73
C ARG A 322 -13.40 -6.86 -8.82
N ASN A 323 -14.55 -7.51 -9.05
CA ASN A 323 -14.71 -8.58 -10.00
C ASN A 323 -14.24 -8.21 -11.41
N ARG A 324 -13.55 -9.12 -12.08
CA ARG A 324 -13.01 -9.04 -13.44
C ARG A 324 -13.64 -10.11 -14.30
N ALA A 325 -13.64 -9.90 -15.62
CA ALA A 325 -14.22 -10.90 -16.51
C ALA A 325 -13.37 -12.19 -16.49
N PRO A 326 -13.97 -13.38 -16.56
CA PRO A 326 -13.24 -14.58 -16.90
C PRO A 326 -12.58 -14.44 -18.27
N ALA A 327 -11.44 -15.08 -18.50
CA ALA A 327 -10.70 -15.05 -19.74
C ALA A 327 -10.85 -16.38 -20.50
N LEU A 328 -11.49 -16.34 -21.67
CA LEU A 328 -11.70 -17.52 -22.50
C LEU A 328 -10.40 -17.92 -23.22
N HIS A 329 -10.06 -19.21 -23.20
CA HIS A 329 -8.99 -19.70 -24.08
C HIS A 329 -9.40 -19.55 -25.54
N TYR A 330 -8.54 -18.93 -26.32
CA TYR A 330 -8.70 -18.76 -27.74
C TYR A 330 -8.90 -20.11 -28.44
N ILE A 331 -10.06 -20.25 -29.05
CA ILE A 331 -10.53 -21.44 -29.74
C ILE A 331 -9.98 -21.44 -31.16
N ARG A 332 -9.35 -22.56 -31.55
CA ARG A 332 -8.77 -22.77 -32.88
C ARG A 332 -9.31 -24.02 -33.56
N PRO A 333 -9.56 -23.96 -34.88
CA PRO A 333 -9.60 -22.74 -35.70
C PRO A 333 -10.82 -21.89 -35.32
N HIS A 334 -10.79 -20.59 -35.61
CA HIS A 334 -11.94 -19.70 -35.38
C HIS A 334 -12.88 -19.62 -36.60
N ALA A 335 -12.48 -20.24 -37.70
CA ALA A 335 -13.25 -20.34 -38.94
C ALA A 335 -13.27 -21.78 -39.43
N PHE A 336 -14.45 -22.27 -39.80
CA PHE A 336 -14.71 -23.60 -40.31
C PHE A 336 -15.36 -23.50 -41.68
N THR A 337 -15.25 -24.54 -42.47
CA THR A 337 -15.87 -24.64 -43.78
C THR A 337 -16.54 -26.01 -43.91
N PHE A 338 -17.83 -26.04 -44.23
CA PHE A 338 -18.59 -27.27 -44.41
C PHE A 338 -19.50 -27.22 -45.66
N PRO A 339 -19.89 -28.38 -46.22
CA PRO A 339 -20.84 -28.45 -47.32
C PRO A 339 -22.23 -27.88 -46.98
N GLN A 340 -22.99 -27.47 -48.00
CA GLN A 340 -24.38 -27.03 -47.83
C GLN A 340 -25.23 -28.10 -47.12
N GLY A 341 -25.99 -27.69 -46.11
CA GLY A 341 -26.88 -28.59 -45.38
C GLY A 341 -26.17 -29.50 -44.36
N TYR A 342 -24.87 -29.29 -44.11
CA TYR A 342 -24.16 -29.96 -43.03
C TYR A 342 -24.83 -29.71 -41.68
N LYS A 343 -24.93 -30.74 -40.84
CA LYS A 343 -25.46 -30.67 -39.48
C LYS A 343 -24.31 -30.42 -38.51
N ILE A 344 -24.12 -29.15 -38.17
CA ILE A 344 -23.09 -28.67 -37.24
C ILE A 344 -23.44 -29.16 -35.83
N ASN A 345 -22.52 -29.85 -35.18
CA ASN A 345 -22.57 -30.23 -33.77
C ASN A 345 -21.61 -29.37 -32.96
N GLU A 346 -21.79 -29.36 -31.64
CA GLU A 346 -20.84 -28.72 -30.72
C GLU A 346 -19.41 -29.25 -30.91
N THR A 347 -19.26 -30.57 -31.10
CA THR A 347 -17.95 -31.20 -31.32
C THR A 347 -17.24 -30.73 -32.58
N ASP A 348 -18.00 -30.27 -33.58
CA ASP A 348 -17.44 -29.76 -34.85
C ASP A 348 -16.82 -28.37 -34.63
N LEU A 349 -17.48 -27.52 -33.84
CA LEU A 349 -16.98 -26.19 -33.47
C LEU A 349 -15.79 -26.26 -32.50
N LEU A 350 -15.78 -27.25 -31.61
CA LEU A 350 -14.73 -27.39 -30.60
C LEU A 350 -13.61 -28.35 -31.00
N GLN A 351 -13.73 -29.05 -32.13
CA GLN A 351 -12.81 -30.09 -32.58
C GLN A 351 -12.52 -31.16 -31.52
N ASN A 352 -13.56 -31.59 -30.79
CA ASN A 352 -13.44 -32.51 -29.64
C ASN A 352 -12.53 -32.02 -28.50
N LYS A 353 -12.18 -30.73 -28.44
CA LYS A 353 -11.44 -30.15 -27.32
C LYS A 353 -12.42 -29.65 -26.26
N GLN A 354 -12.02 -29.77 -25.00
CA GLN A 354 -12.76 -29.15 -23.91
C GLN A 354 -12.49 -27.64 -23.91
N LEU A 355 -13.55 -26.86 -23.69
CA LEU A 355 -13.44 -25.43 -23.42
C LEU A 355 -12.63 -25.22 -22.13
N LYS A 356 -11.82 -24.16 -22.14
CA LYS A 356 -10.98 -23.75 -21.02
C LYS A 356 -11.08 -22.24 -20.85
N ALA A 357 -11.07 -21.81 -19.60
CA ALA A 357 -11.03 -20.41 -19.23
C ALA A 357 -10.33 -20.29 -17.87
N TYR A 358 -9.95 -19.07 -17.52
CA TYR A 358 -9.50 -18.76 -16.17
C TYR A 358 -10.21 -17.52 -15.69
N ASP A 359 -10.68 -17.56 -14.45
CA ASP A 359 -11.25 -16.38 -13.81
C ASP A 359 -10.19 -15.74 -12.91
N PRO A 360 -9.79 -14.47 -13.16
CA PRO A 360 -8.79 -13.78 -12.35
C PRO A 360 -9.19 -13.64 -10.87
N ASP A 361 -10.48 -13.79 -10.56
CA ASP A 361 -11.01 -13.67 -9.21
C ASP A 361 -11.33 -15.04 -8.57
N GLU A 362 -10.88 -16.13 -9.19
CA GLU A 362 -11.10 -17.51 -8.74
C GLU A 362 -12.58 -17.88 -8.58
N ASP A 363 -13.44 -17.19 -9.32
CA ASP A 363 -14.87 -17.44 -9.37
C ASP A 363 -15.21 -18.72 -10.15
N ASN A 364 -16.35 -19.31 -9.83
CA ASN A 364 -16.91 -20.38 -10.65
C ASN A 364 -17.54 -19.79 -11.91
N TYR A 365 -17.28 -20.42 -13.06
CA TYR A 365 -17.81 -19.98 -14.34
C TYR A 365 -18.50 -21.11 -15.12
N THR A 366 -19.28 -20.73 -16.12
CA THR A 366 -19.99 -21.63 -17.02
C THR A 366 -19.74 -21.25 -18.48
N PHE A 367 -19.78 -22.24 -19.38
CA PHE A 367 -19.67 -22.02 -20.82
C PHE A 367 -21.04 -22.12 -21.49
N THR A 368 -21.32 -21.24 -22.45
CA THR A 368 -22.52 -21.30 -23.29
C THR A 368 -22.17 -21.00 -24.75
N ILE A 369 -22.75 -21.75 -25.68
CA ILE A 369 -22.62 -21.49 -27.12
C ILE A 369 -23.95 -20.94 -27.62
N PHE A 370 -23.92 -19.75 -28.21
CA PHE A 370 -25.08 -19.08 -28.78
C PHE A 370 -24.99 -19.07 -30.31
N ASP A 371 -26.12 -19.26 -30.99
CA ASP A 371 -26.23 -18.85 -32.38
C ASP A 371 -26.48 -17.34 -32.42
N SER A 372 -25.53 -16.61 -32.98
CA SER A 372 -25.55 -15.14 -32.98
C SER A 372 -26.55 -14.55 -33.98
N GLU A 373 -27.02 -15.31 -34.96
CA GLU A 373 -27.99 -14.84 -35.95
C GLU A 373 -29.44 -14.93 -35.45
N LEU A 374 -29.76 -15.98 -34.69
CA LEU A 374 -31.12 -16.20 -34.19
C LEU A 374 -31.42 -15.48 -32.86
N GLY A 375 -30.42 -14.87 -32.21
CA GLY A 375 -30.59 -14.17 -30.94
C GLY A 375 -31.12 -15.08 -29.82
N LYS A 376 -30.96 -16.40 -29.95
CA LYS A 376 -31.36 -17.39 -28.96
C LYS A 376 -30.36 -17.43 -27.82
N ASP A 377 -30.86 -17.70 -26.62
CA ASP A 377 -30.06 -17.80 -25.39
C ASP A 377 -29.13 -19.02 -25.35
N ALA A 378 -29.34 -20.03 -26.20
CA ALA A 378 -28.41 -21.14 -26.40
C ALA A 378 -28.63 -21.76 -27.79
N ALA A 379 -27.56 -22.18 -28.44
CA ALA A 379 -27.63 -22.96 -29.67
C ALA A 379 -28.16 -24.36 -29.37
N GLU A 380 -29.14 -24.83 -30.15
CA GLU A 380 -29.64 -26.20 -30.08
C GLU A 380 -28.94 -27.03 -31.15
N PHE A 381 -27.97 -27.85 -30.74
CA PHE A 381 -27.26 -28.74 -31.65
C PHE A 381 -28.03 -30.07 -31.86
N PRO A 382 -27.98 -30.66 -33.06
CA PRO A 382 -27.27 -30.17 -34.24
C PRO A 382 -28.02 -29.06 -34.99
N GLU A 383 -27.28 -28.13 -35.58
CA GLU A 383 -27.81 -27.02 -36.37
C GLU A 383 -27.46 -27.18 -37.86
N THR A 384 -28.41 -26.90 -38.77
CA THR A 384 -28.18 -27.11 -40.21
C THR A 384 -27.58 -25.86 -40.86
N LEU A 385 -26.49 -26.01 -41.61
CA LEU A 385 -25.85 -24.93 -42.36
C LEU A 385 -26.73 -24.48 -43.54
N VAL A 386 -27.60 -23.51 -43.29
CA VAL A 386 -28.57 -22.96 -44.26
C VAL A 386 -28.09 -21.68 -44.94
N SER A 387 -27.24 -20.91 -44.26
CA SER A 387 -26.70 -19.63 -44.75
C SER A 387 -25.30 -19.80 -45.37
N PRO A 388 -24.85 -18.89 -46.26
CA PRO A 388 -23.46 -18.89 -46.76
C PRO A 388 -22.41 -18.79 -45.65
N GLN A 389 -22.79 -18.16 -44.53
CA GLN A 389 -22.01 -18.02 -43.32
C GLN A 389 -22.96 -18.11 -42.14
N MET A 390 -22.53 -18.76 -41.07
CA MET A 390 -23.17 -18.76 -39.75
C MET A 390 -22.13 -18.37 -38.70
N ARG A 391 -22.57 -17.75 -37.60
CA ARG A 391 -21.68 -17.26 -36.54
C ARG A 391 -22.16 -17.77 -35.19
N PHE A 392 -21.26 -18.43 -34.47
CA PHE A 392 -21.50 -18.97 -33.14
C PHE A 392 -20.71 -18.16 -32.12
N ARG A 393 -21.34 -17.68 -31.05
CA ARG A 393 -20.66 -17.04 -29.93
C ARG A 393 -20.41 -18.08 -28.85
N VAL A 394 -19.15 -18.42 -28.60
CA VAL A 394 -18.77 -19.20 -27.42
C VAL A 394 -18.45 -18.22 -26.30
N GLU A 395 -19.18 -18.30 -25.19
CA GLU A 395 -19.10 -17.38 -24.06
C GLU A 395 -18.70 -18.15 -22.79
N VAL A 396 -17.92 -17.51 -21.93
CA VAL A 396 -17.69 -17.90 -20.54
C VAL A 396 -18.23 -16.81 -19.62
N SER A 397 -18.93 -17.19 -18.56
CA SER A 397 -19.47 -16.24 -17.58
C SER A 397 -19.40 -16.77 -16.15
N ASP A 398 -19.05 -15.88 -15.22
CA ASP A 398 -19.10 -16.05 -13.75
C ASP A 398 -20.50 -15.72 -13.16
N GLY A 399 -21.48 -15.42 -14.03
CA GLY A 399 -22.84 -14.97 -13.68
C GLY A 399 -23.01 -13.45 -13.58
N LYS A 400 -21.93 -12.66 -13.62
CA LYS A 400 -21.94 -11.19 -13.55
C LYS A 400 -21.24 -10.52 -14.74
N LEU A 401 -20.04 -10.99 -15.05
CA LEU A 401 -19.21 -10.62 -16.18
C LEU A 401 -19.08 -11.82 -17.12
N ARG A 402 -18.53 -11.56 -18.30
CA ARG A 402 -18.39 -12.57 -19.34
C ARG A 402 -17.29 -12.20 -20.30
N ASP A 403 -16.74 -13.22 -20.95
CA ASP A 403 -15.89 -13.10 -22.12
C ASP A 403 -16.36 -14.04 -23.22
N TYR A 404 -16.05 -13.74 -24.48
CA TYR A 404 -16.56 -14.53 -25.59
C TYR A 404 -15.68 -14.49 -26.82
N GLN A 405 -15.81 -15.52 -27.66
CA GLN A 405 -15.23 -15.56 -29.00
C GLN A 405 -16.31 -15.88 -30.03
N ILE A 406 -16.25 -15.21 -31.18
CA ILE A 406 -17.10 -15.54 -32.33
C ILE A 406 -16.39 -16.53 -33.25
N LEU A 407 -16.97 -17.72 -33.39
CA LEU A 407 -16.60 -18.73 -34.38
C LEU A 407 -17.43 -18.53 -35.64
N THR A 408 -16.80 -18.67 -36.80
CA THR A 408 -17.46 -18.49 -38.10
C THR A 408 -17.49 -19.81 -38.85
N VAL A 409 -18.65 -20.21 -39.35
CA VAL A 409 -18.81 -21.40 -40.19
C VAL A 409 -19.24 -20.95 -41.57
N ASN A 410 -18.40 -21.20 -42.58
CA ASN A 410 -18.65 -20.86 -43.97
C ASN A 410 -19.14 -22.08 -44.73
N ARG A 411 -19.97 -21.84 -45.75
CA ARG A 411 -20.35 -22.86 -46.73
C ARG A 411 -19.28 -22.98 -47.81
N GLU A 412 -18.93 -24.21 -48.18
CA GLU A 412 -18.02 -24.53 -49.31
C GLU A 412 -18.45 -23.89 -50.63
#